data_AF-A0A368HB76-F1
#
_entry.id   AF-A0A368HB76-F1
#
_cell.length_a   1.000
_cell.length_b   1.000
_cell.length_c   1.000
_cell.angle_alpha   90.00
_cell.angle_beta   90.00
_cell.angle_gamma   90.00
#
_symmetry.space_group_name_H-M   'P 1'
#
loop_
_entity.id
_entity.type
_entity.pdbx_description
1 polymer ?
#
loop_
_entity_poly.entity_id
_entity_poly.type
_entity_poly.pdbx_seq_one_letter_code
_entity_poly.pdbx_strand_id
1 'polypeptide(L)'
;GCISDVYVNDIAVDFENAVEKERITPGCGSVVDLCTGVDCGRGSCEANVTSSLGFSCRCEQGFAGEFCQNRVITCNKEKFRRHHVEGDCRSVDMVKNAECVGYCGEGENCCTAVKTKRRRLKMTCRNGQL
;
A
#
# COMPACT_ATOMS: atom_id res chain seq x y z
N GLY A 1 32.81 7.08 0.16
CA GLY A 1 31.73 8.03 -0.11
C GLY A 1 31.21 7.79 -1.51
N CYS A 2 30.06 8.36 -1.85
CA CYS A 2 29.48 8.26 -3.20
C CYS A 2 29.39 9.63 -3.85
N ILE A 3 29.34 9.65 -5.17
CA ILE A 3 29.13 10.84 -5.99
C ILE A 3 28.13 10.49 -7.10
N SER A 4 27.19 11.40 -7.39
CA SER A 4 26.26 11.33 -8.52
C SER A 4 26.35 12.64 -9.31
N ASP A 5 25.76 12.67 -10.51
CA ASP A 5 25.57 13.89 -11.30
C ASP A 5 26.86 14.68 -11.54
N VAL A 6 27.90 13.99 -12.01
CA VAL A 6 29.22 14.59 -12.27
C VAL A 6 29.29 15.14 -13.68
N TYR A 7 29.61 16.43 -13.79
CA TYR A 7 29.81 17.13 -15.05
C TYR A 7 31.21 17.74 -15.12
N VAL A 8 31.85 17.66 -16.29
CA VAL A 8 33.10 18.35 -16.59
C VAL A 8 32.86 19.22 -17.82
N ASN A 9 32.96 20.54 -17.65
CA ASN A 9 32.63 21.52 -18.69
C ASN A 9 31.23 21.30 -19.30
N ASP A 10 30.21 21.13 -18.45
CA ASP A 10 28.82 20.85 -18.82
C ASP A 10 28.56 19.52 -19.54
N ILE A 11 29.58 18.68 -19.68
CA ILE A 11 29.46 17.34 -20.26
C ILE A 11 29.33 16.32 -19.12
N ALA A 12 28.25 15.54 -19.13
CA ALA A 12 28.03 14.45 -18.18
C ALA A 12 29.14 13.40 -18.31
N VAL A 13 29.78 13.06 -17.19
CA VAL A 13 30.85 12.07 -17.17
C VAL A 13 30.24 10.69 -16.92
N ASP A 14 30.47 9.78 -17.87
CA ASP A 14 30.13 8.38 -17.72
C ASP A 14 31.33 7.57 -17.21
N PHE A 15 31.29 7.19 -15.93
CA PHE A 15 32.31 6.38 -15.29
C PHE A 15 32.31 4.92 -15.74
N GLU A 16 31.26 4.43 -16.42
CA GLU A 16 31.27 3.08 -16.99
C GLU A 16 32.23 2.96 -18.18
N ASN A 17 32.46 4.05 -18.90
CA ASN A 17 33.31 4.08 -20.09
C ASN A 17 34.71 4.67 -19.83
N ALA A 18 35.08 4.89 -18.57
CA ALA A 18 36.40 5.41 -18.22
C ALA A 18 37.53 4.44 -18.57
N VAL A 19 38.62 4.98 -19.14
CA VAL A 19 39.83 4.23 -19.54
C VAL A 19 40.52 3.60 -18.34
N GLU A 20 40.53 4.28 -17.20
CA GLU A 20 41.06 3.78 -15.93
C GLU A 20 40.01 3.93 -14.84
N LYS A 21 39.77 2.86 -14.08
CA LYS A 21 38.87 2.84 -12.93
C LYS A 21 39.63 2.32 -11.73
N GLU A 22 39.79 3.13 -10.70
CA GLU A 22 40.40 2.71 -9.45
C GLU A 22 39.39 2.77 -8.31
N ARG A 23 38.98 1.60 -7.81
CA ARG A 23 38.04 1.43 -6.67
C ARG A 23 36.66 2.09 -6.85
N ILE A 24 36.17 2.12 -8.09
CA ILE A 24 34.82 2.60 -8.42
C ILE A 24 33.89 1.40 -8.57
N THR A 25 32.79 1.38 -7.80
CA THR A 25 31.70 0.42 -7.98
C THR A 25 30.42 1.17 -8.41
N PRO A 26 29.63 0.63 -9.35
CA PRO A 26 28.33 1.21 -9.69
C PRO A 26 27.38 1.23 -8.49
N GLY A 27 26.68 2.36 -8.32
CA GLY A 27 25.71 2.55 -7.25
C GLY A 27 26.31 2.82 -5.87
N CYS A 28 25.43 3.17 -4.93
CA CYS A 28 25.81 3.60 -3.58
C CYS A 28 25.26 2.73 -2.45
N GLY A 29 24.36 1.78 -2.76
CA GLY A 29 23.58 1.04 -1.76
C GLY A 29 24.39 0.14 -0.81
N SER A 30 25.66 -0.16 -1.12
CA SER A 30 26.55 -0.93 -0.25
C SER A 30 27.41 -0.07 0.68
N VAL A 31 27.47 1.26 0.45
CA VAL A 31 28.37 2.18 1.15
C VAL A 31 27.60 3.19 2.01
N VAL A 32 26.37 3.52 1.60
CA VAL A 32 25.49 4.46 2.29
C VAL A 32 24.10 3.86 2.41
N ASP A 33 23.47 4.02 3.58
CA ASP A 33 22.05 3.76 3.71
C ASP A 33 21.25 4.90 3.06
N LEU A 34 20.74 4.63 1.86
CA LEU A 34 19.98 5.58 1.04
C LEU A 34 18.60 5.90 1.63
N CYS A 35 18.18 5.18 2.68
CA CYS A 35 16.93 5.42 3.39
C CYS A 35 17.10 6.22 4.68
N THR A 36 18.33 6.49 5.11
CA THR A 36 18.58 7.28 6.32
C THR A 36 18.01 8.70 6.15
N GLY A 37 17.05 9.07 6.99
CA GLY A 37 16.41 10.40 6.98
C GLY A 37 15.29 10.57 5.94
N VAL A 38 14.97 9.54 5.15
CA VAL A 38 13.84 9.58 4.20
C VAL A 38 12.53 9.35 4.94
N ASP A 39 11.60 10.29 4.81
CA ASP A 39 10.23 10.15 5.30
C ASP A 39 9.30 9.69 4.15
N CYS A 40 8.93 8.42 4.16
CA CYS A 40 7.98 7.83 3.22
C CYS A 40 6.51 7.95 3.69
N GLY A 41 6.21 8.75 4.72
CA GLY A 41 4.85 8.93 5.24
C GLY A 41 4.17 7.60 5.55
N ARG A 42 3.16 7.25 4.74
CA ARG A 42 2.42 5.97 4.83
C ARG A 42 3.05 4.90 3.93
N GLY A 43 4.30 4.59 4.20
CA GLY A 43 5.08 3.64 3.42
C GLY A 43 6.41 3.29 4.07
N SER A 44 7.21 2.49 3.37
CA SER A 44 8.55 2.08 3.80
C SER A 44 9.57 2.41 2.73
N CYS A 45 10.72 2.95 3.14
CA CYS A 45 11.81 3.24 2.22
C CYS A 45 12.54 1.95 1.82
N GLU A 46 12.87 1.84 0.54
CA GLU A 46 13.66 0.75 -0.01
C GLU A 46 14.75 1.29 -0.92
N ALA A 47 15.97 0.78 -0.78
CA ALA A 47 17.06 1.09 -1.70
C ALA A 47 16.68 0.66 -3.12
N ASN A 48 16.82 1.58 -4.07
CA ASN A 48 16.43 1.40 -5.45
C ASN A 48 17.47 2.01 -6.37
N VAL A 49 18.41 1.19 -6.80
CA VAL A 49 19.57 1.60 -7.62
C VAL A 49 19.21 2.01 -9.04
N THR A 50 17.98 1.75 -9.50
CA THR A 50 17.49 2.21 -10.81
C THR A 50 16.75 3.54 -10.71
N SER A 51 16.41 3.99 -9.51
CA SER A 51 15.85 5.31 -9.24
C SER A 51 16.96 6.38 -9.26
N SER A 52 16.67 7.56 -9.79
CA SER A 52 17.58 8.72 -9.74
C SER A 52 17.90 9.15 -8.30
N LEU A 53 16.99 8.89 -7.36
CA LEU A 53 17.19 9.18 -5.93
C LEU A 53 17.96 8.07 -5.19
N GLY A 54 18.20 6.92 -5.83
CA GLY A 54 18.83 5.76 -5.19
C GLY A 54 17.93 5.01 -4.19
N PHE A 55 16.72 5.52 -3.92
CA PHE A 55 15.70 4.86 -3.12
C PHE A 55 14.31 5.04 -3.76
N SER A 56 13.34 4.29 -3.25
CA SER A 56 11.92 4.45 -3.54
C SER A 56 11.08 4.13 -2.31
N CYS A 57 9.96 4.82 -2.13
CA CYS A 57 9.00 4.50 -1.09
C CYS A 57 7.99 3.46 -1.57
N ARG A 58 7.90 2.34 -0.85
CA ARG A 58 6.84 1.35 -1.02
C ARG A 58 5.63 1.76 -0.18
N CYS A 59 4.57 2.23 -0.83
CA CYS A 59 3.40 2.76 -0.14
C CYS A 59 2.48 1.67 0.42
N GLU A 60 1.87 1.97 1.56
CA GLU A 60 0.76 1.21 2.12
C GLU A 60 -0.47 1.24 1.20
N GLN A 61 -1.38 0.28 1.36
CA GLN A 61 -2.61 0.25 0.60
C GLN A 61 -3.43 1.53 0.83
N GLY A 62 -3.81 2.20 -0.26
CA GLY A 62 -4.55 3.46 -0.22
C GLY A 62 -3.69 4.73 -0.21
N PHE A 63 -2.37 4.59 -0.35
CA PHE A 63 -1.45 5.72 -0.50
C PHE A 63 -0.60 5.60 -1.78
N ALA A 64 -0.18 6.74 -2.32
CA ALA A 64 0.66 6.85 -3.50
C ALA A 64 1.47 8.16 -3.47
N GLY A 65 2.33 8.33 -4.49
CA GLY A 65 3.30 9.42 -4.58
C GLY A 65 4.70 8.93 -4.24
N GLU A 66 5.69 9.74 -4.61
CA GLU A 66 7.11 9.44 -4.40
C GLU A 66 7.45 9.16 -2.92
N PHE A 67 6.73 9.82 -2.01
CA PHE A 67 6.87 9.69 -0.55
C PHE A 67 5.58 9.25 0.12
N CYS A 68 4.69 8.57 -0.62
CA CYS A 68 3.38 8.08 -0.14
C CYS A 68 2.52 9.14 0.57
N GLN A 69 2.67 10.40 0.18
CA GLN A 69 1.99 11.54 0.78
C GLN A 69 0.54 11.69 0.30
N ASN A 70 0.18 11.07 -0.81
CA ASN A 70 -1.13 11.21 -1.42
C ASN A 70 -2.02 10.03 -1.03
N ARG A 71 -3.13 10.31 -0.33
CA ARG A 71 -4.19 9.32 -0.16
C ARG A 71 -4.93 9.16 -1.49
N VAL A 72 -5.08 7.93 -1.96
CA VAL A 72 -5.77 7.63 -3.23
C VAL A 72 -7.17 7.09 -2.99
N ILE A 73 -8.04 7.32 -3.98
CA ILE A 73 -9.40 6.79 -3.93
C ILE A 73 -9.34 5.26 -3.90
N THR A 74 -10.01 4.68 -2.90
CA THR A 74 -10.10 3.24 -2.72
C THR A 74 -11.51 2.87 -2.31
N CYS A 75 -12.05 1.78 -2.86
CA CYS A 75 -13.28 1.16 -2.36
C CYS A 75 -13.08 -0.36 -2.36
N ASN A 76 -12.86 -0.90 -1.17
CA ASN A 76 -12.57 -2.30 -0.95
C ASN A 76 -13.81 -3.02 -0.40
N LYS A 77 -13.95 -4.28 -0.79
CA LYS A 77 -14.96 -5.18 -0.24
C LYS A 77 -14.33 -6.00 0.88
N GLU A 78 -14.51 -5.55 2.12
CA GLU A 78 -14.10 -6.30 3.29
C GLU A 78 -15.09 -7.41 3.60
N LYS A 79 -14.60 -8.65 3.63
CA LYS A 79 -15.42 -9.84 3.86
C LYS A 79 -15.24 -10.30 5.29
N PHE A 80 -16.33 -10.59 5.97
CA PHE A 80 -16.31 -11.11 7.33
C PHE A 80 -17.43 -12.13 7.53
N ARG A 81 -17.35 -12.86 8.63
CA ARG A 81 -18.35 -13.86 9.00
C ARG A 81 -18.83 -13.58 10.41
N ARG A 82 -20.14 -13.40 10.57
CA ARG A 82 -20.77 -13.28 11.87
C ARG A 82 -22.13 -13.96 11.81
N HIS A 83 -22.63 -14.36 12.96
CA HIS A 83 -24.03 -14.73 13.03
C HIS A 83 -24.88 -13.48 12.93
N HIS A 84 -25.99 -13.62 12.22
CA HIS A 84 -27.03 -12.62 12.22
C HIS A 84 -27.87 -12.82 13.49
N VAL A 85 -28.23 -11.73 14.17
CA VAL A 85 -29.02 -11.77 15.40
C VAL A 85 -30.19 -10.83 15.20
N GLU A 86 -31.39 -11.33 15.50
CA GLU A 86 -32.63 -10.58 15.43
C GLU A 86 -33.45 -10.98 16.67
N GLY A 87 -33.57 -10.05 17.62
CA GLY A 87 -34.15 -10.35 18.94
C GLY A 87 -33.42 -11.51 19.65
N ASP A 88 -34.18 -12.51 20.09
CA ASP A 88 -33.66 -13.73 20.74
C ASP A 88 -33.28 -14.84 19.76
N CYS A 89 -33.35 -14.57 18.46
CA CYS A 89 -33.01 -15.49 17.38
C CYS A 89 -31.62 -15.20 16.82
N ARG A 90 -30.89 -16.26 16.49
CA ARG A 90 -29.56 -16.19 15.87
C ARG A 90 -29.51 -17.10 14.66
N SER A 91 -28.78 -16.71 13.62
CA SER A 91 -28.54 -17.60 12.48
C SER A 91 -27.82 -18.87 12.93
N VAL A 92 -28.24 -20.03 12.43
CA VAL A 92 -27.59 -21.32 12.74
C VAL A 92 -26.13 -21.29 12.30
N ASP A 93 -25.89 -20.87 11.06
CA ASP A 93 -24.55 -20.73 10.51
C ASP A 93 -24.04 -19.28 10.59
N MET A 94 -22.72 -19.12 10.53
CA MET A 94 -22.09 -17.81 10.32
C MET A 94 -22.36 -17.31 8.90
N VAL A 95 -22.94 -16.12 8.80
CA VAL A 95 -23.29 -15.48 7.54
C VAL A 95 -22.03 -14.87 6.90
N LYS A 96 -21.76 -15.20 5.63
CA LYS A 96 -20.69 -14.56 4.84
C LYS A 96 -21.12 -13.14 4.45
N ASN A 97 -20.75 -12.15 5.24
CA ASN A 97 -21.06 -10.75 5.01
C ASN A 97 -19.93 -10.05 4.25
N ALA A 98 -20.23 -8.84 3.79
CA ALA A 98 -19.21 -7.94 3.31
C ALA A 98 -19.66 -6.48 3.49
N GLU A 99 -18.71 -5.61 3.77
CA GLU A 99 -18.88 -4.16 3.87
C GLU A 99 -17.98 -3.46 2.84
N CYS A 100 -18.44 -2.33 2.33
CA CYS A 100 -17.68 -1.47 1.44
C CYS A 100 -16.97 -0.43 2.28
N VAL A 101 -15.64 -0.45 2.29
CA VAL A 101 -14.81 0.48 3.05
C VAL A 101 -13.81 1.14 2.13
N GLY A 102 -13.43 2.38 2.41
CA GLY A 102 -12.39 3.06 1.65
C GLY A 102 -12.47 4.57 1.75
N TYR A 103 -11.84 5.26 0.81
CA TYR A 103 -11.76 6.72 0.76
C TYR A 103 -12.11 7.22 -0.64
N CYS A 104 -12.89 8.29 -0.74
CA CYS A 104 -13.33 8.84 -2.04
C CYS A 104 -13.04 10.33 -2.21
N GLY A 105 -11.98 10.84 -1.57
CA GLY A 105 -11.56 12.25 -1.70
C GLY A 105 -12.15 13.18 -0.65
N GLU A 106 -13.35 12.92 -0.16
CA GLU A 106 -14.06 13.79 0.79
C GLU A 106 -14.40 13.11 2.14
N GLY A 107 -14.13 11.81 2.26
CA GLY A 107 -14.44 11.03 3.46
C GLY A 107 -14.36 9.53 3.25
N GLU A 108 -14.76 8.77 4.28
CA GLU A 108 -14.63 7.30 4.31
C GLU A 108 -15.96 6.55 4.07
N ASN A 109 -17.10 7.20 4.30
CA ASN A 109 -18.44 6.60 4.16
C ASN A 109 -19.07 6.83 2.78
N CYS A 110 -18.23 6.91 1.76
CA CYS A 110 -18.62 7.28 0.39
C CYS A 110 -18.75 6.07 -0.55
N CYS A 111 -18.19 4.91 -0.17
CA CYS A 111 -18.26 3.69 -0.97
C CYS A 111 -19.62 2.99 -0.79
N THR A 112 -20.31 2.68 -1.89
CA THR A 112 -21.59 1.95 -1.86
C THR A 112 -21.53 0.63 -2.63
N ALA A 113 -22.29 -0.35 -2.16
CA ALA A 113 -22.33 -1.67 -2.80
C ALA A 113 -22.98 -1.61 -4.20
N VAL A 114 -22.22 -1.98 -5.23
CA VAL A 114 -22.72 -2.05 -6.61
C VAL A 114 -23.66 -3.24 -6.83
N LYS A 115 -23.43 -4.36 -6.11
CA LYS A 115 -24.24 -5.58 -6.22
C LYS A 115 -24.45 -6.23 -4.86
N THR A 116 -25.72 -6.42 -4.50
CA THR A 116 -26.12 -7.10 -3.27
C THR A 116 -26.79 -8.45 -3.56
N LYS A 117 -26.59 -9.43 -2.67
CA LYS A 117 -27.24 -10.75 -2.77
C LYS A 117 -28.12 -10.98 -1.55
N ARG A 118 -29.42 -11.17 -1.76
CA ARG A 118 -30.35 -11.63 -0.72
C ARG A 118 -30.10 -13.11 -0.43
N ARG A 119 -30.17 -13.49 0.84
CA ARG A 119 -29.99 -14.87 1.30
C ARG A 119 -31.04 -15.19 2.34
N ARG A 120 -31.56 -16.41 2.30
CA ARG A 120 -32.39 -16.95 3.37
C ARG A 120 -31.47 -17.54 4.43
N LEU A 121 -31.66 -17.12 5.67
CA LEU A 121 -30.92 -17.62 6.83
C LEU A 121 -31.82 -18.57 7.60
N LYS A 122 -31.27 -19.70 8.03
CA LYS A 122 -31.93 -20.53 9.02
C LYS A 122 -31.64 -19.91 10.39
N MET A 123 -32.68 -19.62 11.15
CA MET A 123 -32.57 -19.04 12.49
C MET A 123 -32.81 -20.12 13.54
N THR A 124 -32.27 -19.91 14.74
CA THR A 124 -32.59 -20.68 15.94
C THR A 124 -32.84 -19.68 17.06
N CYS A 125 -33.96 -19.84 17.76
CA CYS A 125 -34.38 -18.95 18.82
C CYS A 125 -34.36 -19.69 20.16
N ARG A 126 -34.11 -18.96 21.25
CA ARG A 126 -34.13 -19.53 22.62
C ARG A 126 -35.44 -20.23 22.99
N ASN A 127 -36.55 -19.83 22.35
CA ASN A 127 -37.90 -20.37 22.61
C ASN A 127 -38.21 -21.66 21.82
N GLY A 128 -37.22 -22.29 21.17
CA GLY A 128 -37.44 -23.51 20.37
C GLY A 128 -38.18 -23.29 19.04
N GLN A 129 -38.53 -22.04 18.72
CA GLN A 129 -39.08 -21.66 17.43
C GLN A 129 -37.97 -21.65 16.35
N LEU A 130 -38.29 -22.27 15.22
CA LEU A 130 -37.50 -22.29 13.98
C LEU A 130 -38.04 -21.27 12.99
#